data_AF-A0A211YS62-F1
#
_entry.id   AF-A0A211YS62-F1
#
_cell.length_a   1.000
_cell.length_b   1.000
_cell.length_c   1.000
_cell.angle_alpha   90.00
_cell.angle_beta   90.00
_cell.angle_gamma   90.00
#
_symmetry.space_group_name_H-M   'P 1'
#
loop_
_entity.id
_entity.type
_entity.pdbx_description
1 polymer ?
#
loop_
_entity_poly.entity_id
_entity_poly.type
_entity_poly.pdbx_seq_one_letter_code
_entity_poly.pdbx_strand_id
1 'polypeptide(L)'
;MSKVVVEVDMAKYKSVDIPAQDAIKLLEKIAEIMGKMTPDMQETIRYIRNFDEFYEYMRKKFKDYIAPPHRPDDYIKGNAVIDKVKLYKRDEEKHVVIIFDRRVSVEAIVEALKGLGYDVEIKKAF
;
A
#
# COMPACT_ATOMS: atom_id res chain seq x y z
N MET A 1 -9.68 4.23 -18.89
CA MET A 1 -8.75 4.15 -17.76
C MET A 1 -9.56 4.22 -16.48
N SER A 2 -9.29 3.34 -15.52
CA SER A 2 -9.88 3.40 -14.18
C SER A 2 -9.29 4.59 -13.42
N LYS A 3 -10.14 5.31 -12.69
CA LYS A 3 -9.72 6.43 -11.86
C LYS A 3 -9.33 5.93 -10.47
N VAL A 4 -8.20 6.38 -9.94
CA VAL A 4 -7.76 6.10 -8.57
C VAL A 4 -7.42 7.41 -7.86
N VAL A 5 -7.72 7.46 -6.57
CA VAL A 5 -7.40 8.61 -5.72
C VAL A 5 -6.22 8.23 -4.84
N VAL A 6 -5.17 9.04 -4.88
CA VAL A 6 -4.10 9.04 -3.87
C VAL A 6 -4.49 10.08 -2.83
N GLU A 7 -4.90 9.62 -1.66
CA GLU A 7 -5.22 10.49 -0.54
C GLU A 7 -3.93 10.83 0.23
N VAL A 8 -3.79 12.10 0.62
CA VAL A 8 -2.71 12.58 1.49
C VAL A 8 -3.35 13.19 2.72
N ASP A 9 -3.09 12.59 3.89
CA ASP A 9 -3.65 13.07 5.15
C ASP A 9 -2.87 14.26 5.74
N MET A 10 -3.39 14.84 6.82
CA MET A 10 -2.74 15.97 7.51
C MET A 10 -1.35 15.62 8.07
N ALA A 11 -1.12 14.34 8.39
CA ALA A 11 0.16 13.81 8.86
C ALA A 11 1.12 13.43 7.72
N LYS A 12 0.75 13.72 6.47
CA LYS A 12 1.48 13.45 5.22
C LYS A 12 1.61 11.97 4.88
N TYR A 13 0.84 11.08 5.51
CA TYR A 13 0.69 9.71 5.03
C TYR A 13 -0.05 9.73 3.70
N LYS A 14 0.26 8.75 2.84
CA LYS A 14 -0.42 8.58 1.56
C LYS A 14 -1.15 7.26 1.57
N SER A 15 -2.34 7.23 0.99
CA SER A 15 -3.10 6.00 0.87
C SER A 15 -3.75 5.83 -0.48
N VAL A 16 -3.85 4.57 -0.90
CA VAL A 16 -4.51 4.15 -2.14
C VAL A 16 -5.39 2.95 -1.85
N ASP A 17 -6.54 2.89 -2.51
CA ASP A 17 -7.49 1.77 -2.44
C ASP A 17 -7.70 1.20 -3.83
N ILE A 18 -7.24 -0.04 -4.04
CA ILE A 18 -7.21 -0.70 -5.35
C ILE A 18 -7.43 -2.21 -5.22
N PRO A 19 -7.79 -2.90 -6.33
CA PRO A 19 -7.89 -4.35 -6.35
C PRO A 19 -6.58 -5.02 -5.92
N ALA A 20 -6.70 -6.15 -5.20
CA ALA A 20 -5.56 -6.88 -4.65
C ALA A 20 -4.50 -7.27 -5.70
N GLN A 21 -4.93 -7.62 -6.92
CA GLN A 21 -4.01 -7.96 -7.99
C GLN A 21 -3.15 -6.77 -8.42
N ASP A 22 -3.73 -5.57 -8.49
CA ASP A 22 -3.01 -4.37 -8.89
C ASP A 22 -2.18 -3.79 -7.73
N ALA A 23 -2.58 -4.04 -6.49
CA ALA A 23 -1.78 -3.72 -5.31
C ALA A 23 -0.40 -4.41 -5.33
N ILE A 24 -0.32 -5.67 -5.75
CA ILE A 24 0.96 -6.38 -5.90
C ILE A 24 1.83 -5.70 -6.96
N LYS A 25 1.27 -5.43 -8.14
CA LYS A 25 1.99 -4.78 -9.24
C LYS A 25 2.45 -3.37 -8.87
N LEU A 26 1.63 -2.64 -8.10
CA LEU A 26 1.96 -1.30 -7.61
C LEU A 26 3.22 -1.36 -6.74
N LEU A 27 3.29 -2.30 -5.79
CA LEU A 27 4.46 -2.46 -4.94
C LEU A 27 5.70 -2.86 -5.75
N GLU A 28 5.57 -3.76 -6.72
CA GLU A 28 6.67 -4.12 -7.62
C GLU A 28 7.17 -2.90 -8.42
N LYS A 29 6.27 -2.06 -8.93
CA LYS A 29 6.61 -0.85 -9.67
C LYS A 29 7.27 0.21 -8.81
N ILE A 30 6.79 0.40 -7.58
CA ILE A 30 7.43 1.29 -6.59
C ILE A 30 8.84 0.79 -6.29
N ALA A 31 9.04 -0.52 -6.14
CA ALA A 31 10.36 -1.09 -5.89
C ALA A 31 11.33 -0.87 -7.07
N GLU A 32 10.84 -0.96 -8.31
CA GLU A 32 11.60 -0.59 -9.51
C GLU A 32 12.04 0.88 -9.49
N ILE A 33 11.11 1.80 -9.22
CA ILE A 33 11.38 3.25 -9.14
C ILE A 33 12.38 3.57 -8.03
N MET A 34 12.26 2.91 -6.88
CA MET A 34 13.15 3.08 -5.74
C MET A 34 14.50 2.35 -5.90
N GLY A 35 14.64 1.50 -6.93
CA GLY A 35 15.81 0.65 -7.15
C GLY A 35 16.02 -0.42 -6.07
N LYS A 36 15.02 -0.69 -5.22
CA LYS A 36 15.11 -1.68 -4.15
C LYS A 36 13.72 -2.17 -3.74
N MET A 37 13.65 -3.47 -3.42
CA MET A 37 12.50 -4.08 -2.76
C MET A 37 12.76 -4.14 -1.26
N THR A 38 11.93 -3.49 -0.44
CA THR A 38 12.11 -3.45 1.02
C THR A 38 11.37 -4.60 1.73
N PRO A 39 11.81 -5.03 2.93
CA PRO A 39 11.19 -6.16 3.63
C PRO A 39 9.69 -5.98 3.93
N ASP A 40 9.27 -4.76 4.24
CA ASP A 40 7.87 -4.41 4.49
C ASP A 40 7.00 -4.50 3.23
N MET A 41 7.54 -4.15 2.06
CA MET A 41 6.88 -4.36 0.77
C MET A 41 6.75 -5.86 0.45
N GLN A 42 7.81 -6.65 0.66
CA GLN A 42 7.77 -8.10 0.45
C GLN A 42 6.72 -8.77 1.34
N GLU A 43 6.69 -8.38 2.61
CA GLU A 43 5.72 -8.90 3.56
C GLU A 43 4.30 -8.47 3.20
N THR A 44 4.11 -7.22 2.77
CA THR A 44 2.81 -6.76 2.28
C THR A 44 2.35 -7.56 1.06
N ILE A 45 3.23 -7.83 0.10
CA ILE A 45 2.93 -8.72 -1.04
C ILE A 45 2.52 -10.12 -0.55
N ARG A 46 3.18 -10.66 0.48
CA ARG A 46 2.81 -11.95 1.09
C ARG A 46 1.42 -11.92 1.68
N TYR A 47 1.03 -10.84 2.37
CA TYR A 47 -0.34 -10.67 2.90
C TYR A 47 -1.37 -10.68 1.77
N ILE A 48 -1.10 -9.94 0.70
CA ILE A 48 -2.02 -9.82 -0.44
C ILE A 48 -2.12 -11.15 -1.21
N ARG A 49 -1.02 -11.88 -1.39
CA ARG A 49 -1.03 -13.21 -2.04
C ARG A 49 -1.82 -14.25 -1.23
N ASN A 50 -1.73 -14.19 0.10
CA ASN A 50 -2.45 -15.07 1.02
C ASN A 50 -3.70 -14.38 1.59
N PHE A 51 -4.41 -13.62 0.74
CA PHE A 51 -5.46 -12.69 1.15
C PHE A 51 -6.46 -13.28 2.13
N ASP A 52 -7.04 -14.45 1.83
CA ASP A 52 -8.13 -15.01 2.65
C ASP A 52 -7.66 -15.41 4.05
N GLU A 53 -6.43 -15.91 4.18
CA GLU A 53 -5.85 -16.26 5.49
C GLU A 53 -5.66 -15.01 6.35
N PHE A 54 -5.06 -13.96 5.78
CA PHE A 54 -4.81 -12.71 6.50
C PHE A 54 -6.09 -11.92 6.78
N TYR A 55 -7.04 -11.93 5.85
CA TYR A 55 -8.36 -11.34 6.04
C TYR A 55 -9.12 -12.01 7.19
N GLU A 56 -9.14 -13.35 7.23
CA GLU A 56 -9.78 -14.08 8.33
C GLU A 56 -9.04 -13.89 9.66
N TYR A 57 -7.70 -13.82 9.64
CA TYR A 57 -6.91 -13.46 10.81
C TYR A 57 -7.28 -12.06 11.35
N MET A 58 -7.38 -11.06 10.47
CA MET A 58 -7.78 -9.69 10.82
C MET A 58 -9.17 -9.67 11.46
N ARG A 59 -10.16 -10.33 10.84
CA ARG A 59 -11.52 -10.42 11.39
C ARG A 59 -11.56 -11.08 12.76
N LYS A 60 -10.90 -12.24 12.93
CA LYS A 60 -10.85 -12.96 14.22
C LYS A 60 -10.18 -12.16 15.33
N LYS A 61 -9.27 -11.25 14.98
CA LYS A 61 -8.57 -10.38 15.92
C LYS A 61 -9.16 -8.97 16.03
N PHE A 62 -10.29 -8.70 15.37
CA PHE A 62 -10.92 -7.38 15.31
C PHE A 62 -9.94 -6.27 14.88
N LYS A 63 -9.07 -6.57 13.92
CA LYS A 63 -8.08 -5.63 13.38
C LYS A 63 -8.55 -5.07 12.05
N ASP A 64 -8.61 -3.75 11.94
CA ASP A 64 -8.86 -3.07 10.67
C ASP A 64 -7.63 -3.03 9.76
N TYR A 65 -6.44 -3.11 10.34
CA TYR A 65 -5.16 -2.99 9.63
C TYR A 65 -4.12 -4.01 10.12
N ILE A 66 -3.20 -4.37 9.23
CA ILE A 66 -1.96 -5.08 9.53
C ILE A 66 -0.79 -4.14 9.23
N ALA A 67 0.10 -3.97 10.20
CA ALA A 67 1.37 -3.32 9.96
C ALA A 67 2.42 -4.40 9.62
N PRO A 68 3.13 -4.29 8.48
CA PRO A 68 4.29 -5.16 8.25
C PRO A 68 5.35 -4.93 9.34
N PRO A 69 6.17 -5.95 9.66
CA PRO A 69 7.19 -5.82 10.67
C PRO A 69 8.29 -4.88 10.18
N HIS A 70 8.72 -3.97 11.05
CA HIS A 70 9.85 -3.07 10.80
C HIS A 70 10.92 -3.28 11.87
N ARG A 71 12.19 -3.24 11.48
CA ARG A 71 13.30 -3.10 12.42
C ARG A 71 13.51 -1.61 12.70
N PRO A 72 13.99 -1.22 13.89
CA PRO A 72 14.35 0.17 14.18
C PRO A 72 15.26 0.79 13.11
N ASP A 73 16.22 -0.01 12.61
CA ASP A 73 17.15 0.37 11.54
C ASP A 73 16.45 0.75 10.23
N ASP A 74 15.26 0.19 9.93
CA ASP A 74 14.53 0.50 8.69
C ASP A 74 14.03 1.94 8.70
N TYR A 75 13.62 2.45 9.86
CA TYR A 75 13.25 3.85 10.01
C TYR A 75 14.45 4.78 9.93
N ILE A 76 15.60 4.37 10.48
CA ILE A 76 16.83 5.17 10.47
C ILE A 76 17.38 5.28 9.04
N LYS A 77 17.34 4.18 8.28
CA LYS A 77 17.87 4.10 6.91
C LYS A 77 16.87 4.56 5.83
N GLY A 78 15.64 4.92 6.22
CA GLY A 78 14.59 5.30 5.26
C GLY A 78 14.15 4.13 4.36
N ASN A 79 14.11 2.92 4.92
CA ASN A 79 13.62 1.71 4.25
C ASN A 79 12.15 1.41 4.57
N ALA A 80 11.51 2.13 5.50
CA ALA A 80 10.08 2.02 5.75
C ALA A 80 9.30 2.69 4.61
N VAL A 81 8.53 1.88 3.88
CA VAL A 81 7.70 2.29 2.73
C VAL A 81 6.22 2.15 3.07
N ILE A 82 5.85 1.07 3.76
CA ILE A 82 4.46 0.73 4.08
C ILE A 82 4.24 0.88 5.58
N ASP A 83 3.35 1.76 6.00
CA ASP A 83 2.96 1.92 7.40
C ASP A 83 2.02 0.78 7.83
N LYS A 84 0.96 0.57 7.04
CA LYS A 84 -0.04 -0.45 7.29
C LYS A 84 -0.90 -0.74 6.07
N VAL A 85 -1.57 -1.88 6.07
CA VAL A 85 -2.50 -2.31 5.03
C VAL A 85 -3.82 -2.79 5.60
N LYS A 86 -4.90 -2.54 4.87
CA LYS A 86 -6.23 -3.09 5.14
C LYS A 86 -6.64 -4.00 4.00
N LEU A 87 -7.04 -5.22 4.34
CA LEU A 87 -7.61 -6.20 3.40
C LEU A 87 -9.12 -6.22 3.59
N TYR A 88 -9.89 -6.10 2.52
CA TYR A 88 -11.35 -6.18 2.61
C TYR A 88 -11.98 -6.66 1.30
N LYS A 89 -13.24 -7.10 1.36
CA LYS A 89 -14.00 -7.52 0.18
C LYS A 89 -15.07 -6.46 -0.14
N ARG A 90 -15.18 -6.07 -1.41
CA ARG A 90 -16.24 -5.20 -1.96
C ARG A 90 -16.95 -6.00 -3.04
N ASP A 91 -18.24 -6.31 -2.84
CA ASP A 91 -19.03 -7.10 -3.80
C ASP A 91 -18.32 -8.37 -4.29
N GLU A 92 -17.72 -9.11 -3.34
CA GLU A 92 -16.89 -10.31 -3.54
C GLU A 92 -15.47 -10.08 -4.11
N GLU A 93 -15.16 -8.90 -4.62
CA GLU A 93 -13.81 -8.54 -5.08
C GLU A 93 -12.87 -8.22 -3.91
N LYS A 94 -11.63 -8.72 -4.01
CA LYS A 94 -10.58 -8.49 -3.01
C LYS A 94 -9.93 -7.14 -3.24
N HIS A 95 -10.04 -6.26 -2.25
CA HIS A 95 -9.45 -4.93 -2.27
C HIS A 95 -8.42 -4.75 -1.15
N VAL A 96 -7.49 -3.84 -1.41
CA VAL A 96 -6.40 -3.51 -0.48
C VAL A 96 -6.32 -1.99 -0.37
N VAL A 97 -6.36 -1.50 0.86
CA VAL A 97 -5.90 -0.14 1.16
C VAL A 97 -4.45 -0.23 1.61
N ILE A 98 -3.55 0.41 0.88
CA ILE A 98 -2.15 0.54 1.28
C ILE A 98 -1.95 1.94 1.85
N ILE A 99 -1.41 2.02 3.07
CA ILE A 99 -1.01 3.27 3.70
C ILE A 99 0.52 3.30 3.70
N PHE A 100 1.08 4.24 2.95
CA PHE A 100 2.51 4.44 2.79
C PHE A 100 3.06 5.34 3.91
N ASP A 101 4.30 5.09 4.33
CA ASP A 101 5.00 5.95 5.28
C ASP A 101 5.03 7.40 4.77
N ARG A 102 4.89 8.35 5.70
CA ARG A 102 4.86 9.79 5.41
C ARG A 102 6.06 10.31 4.60
N ARG A 103 7.19 9.62 4.63
CA ARG A 103 8.43 9.98 3.90
C ARG A 103 8.43 9.49 2.45
N VAL A 104 7.55 8.56 2.09
CA VAL A 104 7.39 8.14 0.69
C VAL A 104 6.87 9.31 -0.13
N SER A 105 7.52 9.55 -1.27
CA SER A 105 7.13 10.59 -2.22
C SER A 105 5.78 10.23 -2.85
N VAL A 106 4.88 11.22 -2.93
CA VAL A 106 3.59 11.04 -3.60
C VAL A 106 3.79 10.86 -5.11
N GLU A 107 4.82 11.50 -5.67
CA GLU A 107 5.19 11.42 -7.08
C GLU A 107 5.55 9.99 -7.46
N ALA A 108 6.33 9.27 -6.64
CA ALA A 108 6.66 7.86 -6.88
C ALA A 108 5.42 6.96 -6.92
N ILE A 109 4.45 7.18 -6.02
CA ILE A 109 3.18 6.43 -6.00
C ILE A 109 2.35 6.74 -7.26
N VAL A 110 2.26 8.02 -7.63
CA VAL A 110 1.51 8.47 -8.82
C VAL A 110 2.13 7.93 -10.10
N GLU A 111 3.46 7.97 -10.23
CA GLU A 111 4.18 7.42 -11.38
C GLU A 111 3.94 5.92 -11.50
N ALA A 112 4.05 5.19 -10.40
CA ALA A 112 3.78 3.75 -10.36
C ALA A 112 2.34 3.42 -10.80
N LEU A 113 1.33 4.13 -10.27
CA LEU A 113 -0.07 3.94 -10.63
C LEU A 113 -0.36 4.27 -12.11
N LYS A 114 0.21 5.37 -12.63
CA LYS A 114 0.10 5.72 -14.05
C LYS A 114 0.73 4.65 -14.94
N GLY A 115 1.87 4.08 -14.52
CA GLY A 115 2.51 2.94 -15.17
C GLY A 115 1.65 1.67 -15.24
N LEU A 116 0.63 1.55 -14.37
CA LEU A 116 -0.36 0.47 -14.39
C LEU A 116 -1.62 0.81 -15.22
N GLY A 117 -1.68 2.01 -15.81
CA GLY A 117 -2.81 2.44 -16.64
C GLY A 117 -3.96 3.15 -15.89
N TYR A 118 -3.72 3.58 -14.64
CA TYR A 118 -4.68 4.37 -13.88
C TYR A 118 -4.61 5.86 -14.24
N ASP A 119 -5.77 6.51 -14.23
CA ASP A 119 -5.87 7.96 -14.13
C ASP A 119 -5.86 8.36 -12.64
N VAL A 120 -4.93 9.23 -12.25
CA VAL A 120 -4.61 9.44 -10.83
C VAL A 120 -5.00 10.85 -10.40
N GLU A 121 -5.88 10.94 -9.42
CA GLU A 121 -6.22 12.18 -8.71
C GLU A 121 -5.50 12.22 -7.35
N ILE A 122 -4.95 13.39 -6.98
CA ILE A 122 -4.35 13.59 -5.65
C ILE A 122 -5.31 14.42 -4.81
N LYS A 123 -5.75 13.86 -3.68
CA LYS A 123 -6.62 14.55 -2.72
C LYS A 123 -5.86 14.84 -1.43
N LYS A 124 -5.73 16.11 -1.07
CA LYS A 124 -5.01 16.54 0.15
C LYS A 124 -6.00 16.98 1.21
N ALA A 125 -5.91 16.40 2.41
CA ALA A 125 -6.56 16.95 3.59
C ALA A 125 -5.74 18.16 4.08
N PHE A 126 -6.34 19.34 4.05
CA PHE A 126 -5.77 20.58 4.61
C PHE A 126 -6.17 20.74 6.06
#